data_AF-F7XNF3-F1
#
_entry.id   AF-F7XNF3-F1
#
_cell.length_a   1.000
_cell.length_b   1.000
_cell.length_c   1.000
_cell.angle_alpha   90.00
_cell.angle_beta   90.00
_cell.angle_gamma   90.00
#
_symmetry.space_group_name_H-M   'P 1'
#
loop_
_entity.id
_entity.type
_entity.pdbx_description
1 polymer ?
#
loop_
_entity_poly.entity_id
_entity_poly.type
_entity_poly.pdbx_seq_one_letter_code
_entity_poly.pdbx_strand_id
1 'polypeptide(L)'
;MKIRVVSSRNEIQELNPGEKVIHLAFRPSNKDIFTLVQRCPDVEVIQLPGSYRRTVSKSIEMFLEMQGIRLIEGDVWGHRKDINEYYTVSPTIKEKINALRDEGKSDSQIIEKLSRETKINEDMLIYILENE
;
A
#
# COMPACT_ATOMS: atom_id res chain seq x y z
N MET A 1 5.71 1.53 -9.78
CA MET A 1 4.46 1.61 -9.01
C MET A 1 4.46 2.93 -8.23
N LYS A 2 3.30 3.56 -8.04
CA LYS A 2 3.14 4.76 -7.22
C LYS A 2 2.12 4.46 -6.12
N ILE A 3 2.32 5.08 -4.95
CA ILE A 3 1.43 5.00 -3.80
C ILE A 3 0.90 6.41 -3.57
N ARG A 4 -0.42 6.60 -3.60
CA ARG A 4 -1.04 7.89 -3.27
C ARG A 4 -1.05 8.08 -1.76
N VAL A 5 -0.40 9.15 -1.29
CA VAL A 5 -0.32 9.44 0.16
C VAL A 5 -1.43 10.41 0.55
N VAL A 6 -2.27 10.01 1.49
CA VAL A 6 -3.41 10.77 1.98
C VAL A 6 -3.20 11.10 3.45
N SER A 7 -3.06 12.38 3.77
CA SER A 7 -2.70 12.82 5.12
C SER A 7 -3.90 13.32 5.92
N SER A 8 -5.06 13.51 5.29
CA SER A 8 -6.27 13.92 5.96
C SER A 8 -7.53 13.33 5.31
N ARG A 9 -8.60 13.21 6.10
CA ARG A 9 -9.89 12.67 5.62
C ARG A 9 -10.54 13.51 4.52
N ASN A 10 -10.27 14.81 4.50
CA ASN A 10 -10.88 15.74 3.54
C ASN A 10 -10.37 15.46 2.11
N GLU A 11 -9.12 15.03 2.00
CA GLU A 11 -8.48 14.70 0.72
C GLU A 11 -9.10 13.50 0.03
N ILE A 12 -9.83 12.63 0.75
CA ILE A 12 -10.47 11.46 0.15
C ILE A 12 -11.39 11.88 -1.01
N GLN A 13 -12.10 12.99 -0.89
CA GLN A 13 -13.02 13.48 -1.93
C GLN A 13 -12.31 13.94 -3.21
N GLU A 14 -11.04 14.30 -3.10
CA GLU A 14 -10.22 14.85 -4.18
C GLU A 14 -9.40 13.75 -4.90
N LEU A 15 -9.43 12.52 -4.39
CA LEU A 15 -8.70 11.41 -4.98
C LEU A 15 -9.14 11.14 -6.42
N ASN A 16 -8.19 10.72 -7.25
CA ASN A 16 -8.49 10.23 -8.58
C ASN A 16 -9.19 8.85 -8.46
N PRO A 17 -10.27 8.58 -9.21
CA PRO A 17 -10.93 7.28 -9.16
C PRO A 17 -10.04 6.08 -9.53
N GLY A 18 -8.99 6.31 -10.33
CA GLY A 18 -8.04 5.28 -10.77
C GLY A 18 -6.87 5.01 -9.81
N GLU A 19 -6.91 5.52 -8.57
CA GLU A 19 -5.87 5.24 -7.58
C GLU A 19 -5.92 3.77 -7.13
N LYS A 20 -4.85 3.02 -7.44
CA LYS A 20 -4.74 1.58 -7.12
C LYS A 20 -4.18 1.29 -5.73
N VAL A 21 -3.18 2.07 -5.29
CA VAL A 21 -2.48 1.86 -4.02
C VAL A 21 -2.51 3.15 -3.22
N ILE A 22 -3.16 3.13 -2.07
CA ILE A 22 -3.36 4.30 -1.22
C ILE A 22 -2.74 4.07 0.15
N HIS A 23 -1.94 5.02 0.64
CA HIS A 23 -1.46 5.06 2.01
C HIS A 23 -2.23 6.12 2.80
N LEU A 24 -2.89 5.72 3.89
CA LEU A 24 -3.53 6.67 4.81
C LEU A 24 -2.60 6.98 5.98
N ALA A 25 -2.05 8.19 5.99
CA ALA A 25 -1.20 8.70 7.07
C ALA A 25 -2.00 9.26 8.25
N PHE A 26 -3.29 8.93 8.35
CA PHE A 26 -4.16 9.24 9.47
C PHE A 26 -4.98 8.01 9.84
N ARG A 27 -5.52 7.97 11.07
CA ARG A 27 -6.40 6.89 11.53
C ARG A 27 -7.79 7.02 10.89
N PRO A 28 -8.20 6.15 9.96
CA PRO A 28 -9.49 6.28 9.31
C PRO A 28 -10.62 5.78 10.22
N SER A 29 -11.79 6.40 10.10
CA SER A 29 -13.06 5.84 10.58
C SER A 29 -13.65 4.88 9.54
N ASN A 30 -14.65 4.09 9.94
CA ASN A 30 -15.39 3.24 9.01
C ASN A 30 -15.97 4.06 7.84
N LYS A 31 -16.50 5.26 8.12
CA LYS A 31 -17.03 6.17 7.09
C LYS A 31 -15.95 6.58 6.09
N ASP A 32 -14.74 6.88 6.57
CA ASP A 32 -13.63 7.29 5.70
C ASP A 32 -13.27 6.16 4.73
N ILE A 33 -13.24 4.90 5.21
CA ILE A 33 -12.95 3.73 4.38
C ILE A 33 -14.04 3.50 3.32
N PHE A 34 -15.32 3.52 3.70
CA PHE A 34 -16.41 3.40 2.73
C PHE A 34 -16.36 4.50 1.67
N THR A 35 -16.11 5.73 2.10
CA THR A 35 -16.01 6.88 1.21
C THR A 35 -14.85 6.73 0.22
N LEU A 36 -13.70 6.24 0.70
CA LEU A 36 -12.53 5.99 -0.15
C LEU A 36 -12.83 4.92 -1.20
N VAL A 37 -13.41 3.78 -0.80
CA VAL A 37 -13.74 2.69 -1.73
C VAL A 37 -14.77 3.13 -2.77
N GLN A 38 -15.76 3.94 -2.38
CA GLN A 38 -16.72 4.52 -3.32
C GLN A 38 -16.08 5.51 -4.28
N ARG A 39 -15.09 6.28 -3.82
CA ARG A 39 -14.40 7.29 -4.64
C ARG A 39 -13.40 6.66 -5.60
N CYS A 40 -12.69 5.63 -5.16
CA CYS A 40 -11.63 4.97 -5.89
C CYS A 40 -12.02 3.50 -6.15
N PRO A 41 -12.88 3.23 -7.15
CA PRO A 41 -13.34 1.87 -7.43
C PRO A 41 -12.22 0.92 -7.87
N ASP A 42 -11.10 1.46 -8.36
CA ASP A 42 -9.94 0.68 -8.82
C ASP A 42 -8.90 0.45 -7.71
N VAL A 43 -9.21 0.80 -6.45
CA VAL A 43 -8.29 0.58 -5.34
C VAL A 43 -8.10 -0.91 -5.10
N GLU A 44 -6.84 -1.34 -5.04
CA GLU A 44 -6.45 -2.73 -4.80
C GLU A 44 -5.78 -2.87 -3.43
N VAL A 45 -5.13 -1.82 -2.95
CA VAL A 45 -4.37 -1.82 -1.69
C VAL A 45 -4.61 -0.56 -0.88
N ILE A 46 -4.97 -0.74 0.39
CA ILE A 46 -4.97 0.29 1.42
C ILE A 46 -3.86 -0.03 2.41
N GLN A 47 -2.86 0.84 2.48
CA GLN A 47 -1.76 0.76 3.44
C GLN A 47 -2.03 1.65 4.65
N LEU A 48 -1.81 1.10 5.84
CA LEU A 48 -1.90 1.82 7.10
C LEU A 48 -0.63 1.64 7.94
N PRO A 49 -0.18 2.69 8.66
CA PRO A 49 0.74 2.50 9.77
C PRO A 49 0.18 1.48 10.77
N GLY A 50 1.04 0.65 11.36
CA GLY A 50 0.61 -0.44 12.25
C GLY A 50 -0.25 -0.01 13.44
N SER A 51 -0.03 1.20 13.96
CA SER A 51 -0.84 1.78 15.03
C SER A 51 -2.28 2.07 14.59
N TYR A 52 -2.51 2.39 13.32
CA TYR A 52 -3.84 2.65 12.76
C TYR A 52 -4.49 1.35 12.29
N ARG A 53 -3.71 0.45 11.68
CA ARG A 53 -4.16 -0.87 11.24
C ARG A 53 -4.83 -1.67 12.36
N ARG A 54 -4.25 -1.65 13.56
CA ARG A 54 -4.77 -2.30 14.78
C ARG A 54 -6.15 -1.81 15.23
N THR A 55 -6.59 -0.66 14.71
CA THR A 55 -7.84 -0.01 15.10
C THR A 55 -8.95 -0.25 14.10
N VAL A 56 -8.64 -0.89 12.98
CA VAL A 56 -9.63 -1.29 11.98
C VAL A 56 -10.44 -2.46 12.54
N SER A 57 -11.76 -2.32 12.52
CA SER A 57 -12.65 -3.37 13.01
C SER A 57 -12.67 -4.57 12.05
N LYS A 58 -12.91 -5.77 12.59
CA LYS A 58 -13.02 -7.00 11.78
C LYS A 58 -14.09 -6.92 10.70
N SER A 59 -15.20 -6.22 10.95
CA SER A 59 -16.25 -6.00 9.94
C SER A 59 -15.76 -5.20 8.74
N ILE A 60 -14.86 -4.23 8.96
CA ILE A 60 -14.24 -3.48 7.87
C ILE A 60 -13.20 -4.33 7.14
N GLU A 61 -12.43 -5.15 7.84
CA GLU A 61 -11.51 -6.09 7.18
C GLU A 61 -12.27 -7.02 6.23
N MET A 62 -13.38 -7.61 6.71
CA MET A 62 -14.25 -8.46 5.88
C MET A 62 -14.84 -7.69 4.71
N PHE A 63 -15.28 -6.44 4.91
CA PHE A 63 -15.78 -5.61 3.82
C PHE A 63 -14.72 -5.38 2.74
N LEU A 64 -13.50 -5.01 3.13
CA LEU A 64 -12.40 -4.79 2.19
C LEU A 64 -12.02 -6.07 1.46
N GLU A 65 -11.95 -7.21 2.16
CA GLU A 65 -11.71 -8.52 1.57
C GLU A 65 -12.78 -8.89 0.54
N MET A 66 -14.06 -8.64 0.83
CA MET A 66 -15.16 -8.86 -0.12
C MET A 66 -15.09 -7.94 -1.35
N GLN A 67 -14.44 -6.79 -1.24
CA GLN A 67 -14.16 -5.90 -2.38
C GLN A 67 -12.85 -6.25 -3.11
N GLY A 68 -12.12 -7.27 -2.65
CA GLY A 68 -10.81 -7.64 -3.21
C GLY A 68 -9.68 -6.67 -2.83
N ILE A 69 -9.90 -5.83 -1.81
CA ILE A 69 -8.95 -4.80 -1.39
C ILE A 69 -8.07 -5.33 -0.26
N ARG A 70 -6.75 -5.27 -0.44
CA ARG A 70 -5.78 -5.69 0.57
C ARG A 70 -5.55 -4.58 1.58
N LEU A 71 -5.75 -4.89 2.85
CA LEU A 71 -5.43 -3.97 3.95
C LEU A 71 -4.10 -4.36 4.59
N ILE A 72 -3.04 -3.66 4.19
CA ILE A 72 -1.66 -4.00 4.55
C ILE A 72 -1.08 -3.05 5.60
N GLU A 73 -0.16 -3.55 6.42
CA GLU A 73 0.61 -2.73 7.35
C GLU A 73 1.86 -2.17 6.65
N GLY A 74 2.09 -0.86 6.79
CA GLY A 74 3.32 -0.23 6.30
C GLY A 74 3.27 1.29 6.34
N ASP A 75 4.38 1.91 5.99
CA ASP A 75 4.55 3.35 6.13
C ASP A 75 5.45 3.93 5.03
N VAL A 76 5.28 5.21 4.72
CA VAL A 76 6.00 5.94 3.66
C VAL A 76 7.07 6.84 4.27
N TRP A 77 8.06 6.21 4.92
CA TRP A 77 9.09 6.91 5.70
C TRP A 77 9.87 7.95 4.88
N GLY A 78 10.01 9.15 5.46
CA GLY A 78 10.78 10.25 4.87
C GLY A 78 10.12 10.89 3.65
N HIS A 79 8.89 10.51 3.31
CA HIS A 79 8.14 11.12 2.22
C HIS A 79 7.59 12.49 2.63
N ARG A 80 7.76 13.48 1.75
CA ARG A 80 7.24 14.84 1.90
C ARG A 80 6.06 15.05 0.96
N LYS A 81 4.85 14.82 1.50
CA LYS A 81 3.58 14.97 0.75
C LYS A 81 3.41 16.39 0.18
N ASP A 82 3.91 17.40 0.89
CA ASP A 82 3.88 18.80 0.47
C ASP A 82 4.69 19.07 -0.81
N ILE A 83 5.64 18.19 -1.14
CA ILE A 83 6.45 18.27 -2.37
C ILE A 83 5.88 17.34 -3.45
N ASN A 84 5.44 16.15 -3.07
CA ASN A 84 4.90 15.17 -4.00
C ASN A 84 3.78 14.37 -3.34
N GLU A 85 2.64 14.32 -4.01
CA GLU A 85 1.44 13.60 -3.57
C GLU A 85 1.56 12.07 -3.63
N TYR A 86 2.56 11.59 -4.37
CA TYR A 86 2.82 10.18 -4.63
C TYR A 86 4.17 9.76 -4.07
N TYR A 87 4.17 8.70 -3.27
CA TYR A 87 5.37 7.95 -2.97
C TYR A 87 5.66 6.99 -4.12
N THR A 88 6.79 7.16 -4.79
CA THR A 88 7.20 6.28 -5.90
C THR A 88 8.06 5.16 -5.34
N VAL A 89 7.63 3.92 -5.54
CA VAL A 89 8.45 2.75 -5.22
C VAL A 89 9.64 2.75 -6.17
N SER A 90 10.85 2.79 -5.59
CA SER A 90 12.09 2.95 -6.34
C SER A 90 12.24 1.89 -7.44
N PRO A 91 12.62 2.28 -8.67
CA PRO A 91 12.94 1.33 -9.74
C PRO A 91 13.98 0.28 -9.33
N THR A 92 14.90 0.65 -8.44
CA THR A 92 15.93 -0.25 -7.91
C THR A 92 15.36 -1.48 -7.21
N ILE A 93 14.14 -1.42 -6.65
CA ILE A 93 13.49 -2.59 -6.04
C ILE A 93 13.11 -3.59 -7.13
N LYS A 94 12.58 -3.12 -8.26
CA LYS A 94 12.25 -3.98 -9.40
C LYS A 94 13.50 -4.60 -10.02
N GLU A 95 14.56 -3.81 -10.18
CA GLU A 95 15.86 -4.31 -10.66
C GLU A 95 16.42 -5.41 -9.75
N LYS A 96 16.33 -5.23 -8.43
CA LYS A 96 16.73 -6.26 -7.45
C LYS A 96 15.86 -7.51 -7.52
N ILE A 97 14.55 -7.36 -7.67
CA ILE A 97 13.63 -8.50 -7.83
C ILE A 97 14.05 -9.33 -9.05
N ASN A 98 14.24 -8.68 -10.20
CA ASN A 98 14.65 -9.35 -11.44
C ASN A 98 16.01 -10.02 -11.30
N ALA A 99 17.01 -9.33 -10.73
CA ALA A 99 18.33 -9.93 -10.52
C ALA A 99 18.28 -11.19 -9.63
N LEU A 100 17.47 -11.18 -8.57
CA LEU A 100 17.31 -12.35 -7.70
C LEU A 100 16.54 -13.50 -8.37
N ARG A 101 15.57 -13.19 -9.24
CA ARG A 101 14.89 -14.18 -10.08
C ARG A 101 15.86 -14.82 -11.08
N ASP A 102 16.73 -14.03 -11.69
CA ASP A 102 17.78 -14.52 -12.60
C ASP A 102 18.81 -15.41 -11.87
N GLU A 103 19.06 -15.16 -10.59
CA GLU A 103 19.84 -16.03 -9.69
C GLU A 103 19.11 -17.33 -9.30
N GLY A 104 17.85 -17.52 -9.73
CA GLY A 104 17.03 -18.71 -9.43
C GLY A 104 16.44 -18.72 -8.02
N LYS A 105 16.33 -17.57 -7.35
CA LYS A 105 15.69 -17.46 -6.03
C LYS A 105 14.17 -17.60 -6.16
N SER A 106 13.56 -18.27 -5.18
CA SER A 106 12.09 -18.30 -5.08
C SER A 106 11.55 -16.96 -4.57
N ASP A 107 10.28 -16.66 -4.87
CA ASP A 107 9.62 -15.43 -4.41
C ASP A 107 9.71 -15.25 -2.88
N SER A 108 9.57 -16.34 -2.10
CA SER A 108 9.73 -16.31 -0.64
C SER A 108 11.12 -15.86 -0.20
N GLN A 109 12.18 -16.32 -0.89
CA GLN A 109 13.56 -15.91 -0.60
C GLN A 109 13.81 -14.45 -0.99
N ILE A 110 13.16 -13.99 -2.06
CA ILE A 110 13.23 -12.59 -2.51
C ILE A 110 12.57 -11.68 -1.48
N ILE A 111 11.37 -12.03 -1.01
CA ILE A 111 10.65 -11.28 0.02
C ILE A 111 11.47 -11.20 1.30
N GLU A 112 12.01 -12.31 1.81
CA GLU A 112 12.82 -12.32 3.03
C GLU A 112 14.07 -11.43 2.91
N LYS A 113 14.73 -11.44 1.74
CA LYS A 113 15.92 -10.61 1.52
C LYS A 113 15.55 -9.13 1.40
N LEU A 114 14.52 -8.80 0.63
CA LEU A 114 14.11 -7.43 0.39
C LEU A 114 13.43 -6.78 1.60
N SER A 115 12.72 -7.54 2.44
CA SER A 115 12.13 -7.00 3.67
C SER A 115 13.20 -6.57 4.68
N ARG A 116 14.39 -7.19 4.65
CA ARG A 116 15.56 -6.81 5.45
C ARG A 116 16.33 -5.63 4.87
N GLU A 117 16.45 -5.58 3.55
CA GLU A 117 17.23 -4.54 2.86
C GLU A 117 16.45 -3.25 2.61
N THR A 118 15.13 -3.32 2.57
CA THR A 118 14.24 -2.19 2.27
C THR A 118 13.33 -1.89 3.45
N LYS A 119 12.72 -0.70 3.45
CA LYS A 119 11.68 -0.33 4.43
C LYS A 119 10.28 -0.76 4.01
N ILE A 120 10.16 -1.63 3.00
CA ILE A 120 8.88 -2.10 2.49
C ILE A 120 8.50 -3.38 3.21
N ASN A 121 7.27 -3.42 3.71
CA ASN A 121 6.71 -4.61 4.36
C ASN A 121 6.55 -5.77 3.35
N GLU A 122 6.72 -6.99 3.82
CA GLU A 122 6.49 -8.24 3.09
C GLU A 122 5.17 -8.26 2.32
N ASP A 123 4.06 -7.82 2.91
CA ASP A 123 2.75 -7.80 2.24
C ASP A 123 2.75 -6.91 0.98
N MET A 124 3.46 -5.79 1.03
CA MET A 124 3.61 -4.90 -0.11
C MET A 124 4.56 -5.51 -1.16
N LEU A 125 5.61 -6.21 -0.73
CA LEU A 125 6.50 -6.92 -1.65
C LEU A 125 5.77 -8.05 -2.38
N ILE A 126 4.93 -8.82 -1.68
CA ILE A 126 4.06 -9.83 -2.29
C ILE A 126 3.17 -9.19 -3.35
N TYR A 127 2.49 -8.09 -3.02
CA TYR A 127 1.66 -7.37 -3.98
C TYR A 127 2.47 -6.88 -5.20
N ILE A 128 3.69 -6.37 -5.00
CA ILE A 128 4.56 -5.94 -6.10
C ILE A 128 4.93 -7.12 -7.00
N LEU A 129 5.26 -8.28 -6.43
CA LEU A 129 5.69 -9.48 -7.18
C LEU A 129 4.55 -10.11 -8.00
N GLU A 130 3.33 -10.04 -7.51
CA GLU A 130 2.14 -10.56 -8.20
C GLU A 130 1.65 -9.65 -9.34
N ASN A 131 2.03 -8.37 -9.30
CA ASN A 131 1.65 -7.35 -10.29
C ASN A 131 2.84 -6.90 -11.15
N GLU A 132 3.87 -7.74 -11.24
CA GLU A 132 4.99 -7.58 -12.17
C GLU A 132 4.75 -8.25 -13.53
#